data_AF-A0A8F4J5G6-F1
#
_entry.id   AF-A0A8F4J5G6-F1
#
_cell.length_a   1.000
_cell.length_b   1.000
_cell.length_c   1.000
_cell.angle_alpha   90.00
_cell.angle_beta   90.00
_cell.angle_gamma   90.00
#
_symmetry.space_group_name_H-M   'P 1'
#
loop_
_entity.id
_entity.type
_entity.pdbx_description
1 polymer ?
#
loop_
_entity_poly.entity_id
_entity_poly.type
_entity_poly.pdbx_seq_one_letter_code
_entity_poly.pdbx_strand_id
1 'polypeptide(L)' 'MTPAEERALARTHQWFEANSGWAPPDPETLQDWAAEGSCRAPDECWVAVRGTCEHGLASWQLVLDELAALDARRPPDA' A
#
# COMPACT_ATOMS: atom_id res chain seq x y z
N MET A 1 1.58 -13.12 0.63
CA MET A 1 2.43 -11.99 1.06
C MET A 1 3.74 -12.55 1.58
N THR A 2 4.85 -11.89 1.29
CA THR A 2 6.20 -12.27 1.69
C THR A 2 6.62 -11.55 2.97
N PRO A 3 7.61 -12.08 3.72
CA PRO A 3 8.11 -11.41 4.93
C PRO A 3 8.65 -10.00 4.69
N ALA A 4 9.10 -9.69 3.47
CA ALA A 4 9.56 -8.36 3.12
C ALA A 4 8.38 -7.39 2.97
N GLU A 5 7.31 -7.81 2.29
CA GLU A 5 6.08 -7.04 2.13
C GLU A 5 5.42 -6.78 3.49
N GLU A 6 5.38 -7.78 4.39
CA GLU A 6 4.84 -7.62 5.74
C GLU A 6 5.60 -6.56 6.56
N ARG A 7 6.94 -6.55 6.48
CA ARG A 7 7.76 -5.52 7.14
C ARG A 7 7.52 -4.14 6.55
N ALA A 8 7.40 -4.04 5.22
CA ALA A 8 7.12 -2.79 4.54
C ALA A 8 5.75 -2.23 4.93
N LEU A 9 4.72 -3.08 4.98
CA LEU A 9 3.37 -2.70 5.45
C LEU A 9 3.39 -2.21 6.90
N ALA A 10 4.06 -2.93 7.80
CA ALA A 10 4.20 -2.51 9.19
C ALA A 10 4.87 -1.12 9.31
N ARG A 11 5.91 -0.86 8.51
CA ARG A 11 6.58 0.44 8.47
C ARG A 11 5.71 1.54 7.85
N THR A 12 4.94 1.21 6.82
CA THR A 12 3.94 2.11 6.23
C THR A 12 2.88 2.52 7.24
N HIS A 13 2.37 1.59 8.07
CA HIS A 13 1.41 1.93 9.11
C HIS A 13 2.00 2.90 10.14
N GLN A 14 3.25 2.67 10.59
CA GLN A 14 3.95 3.62 11.47
C GLN A 14 4.13 5.00 10.83
N TRP A 15 4.38 5.03 9.51
CA TRP A 15 4.49 6.29 8.77
C TRP A 15 3.15 7.04 8.73
N PHE A 16 2.03 6.36 8.54
CA PHE A 16 0.69 6.97 8.59
C PHE A 16 0.39 7.60 9.95
N GLU A 17 0.71 6.93 11.05
CA GLU A 17 0.53 7.45 12.41
C GLU A 17 1.30 8.77 12.64
N ALA A 18 2.49 8.91 12.05
CA ALA A 18 3.35 10.07 12.22
C ALA A 18 3.06 11.22 11.23
N ASN A 19 2.49 10.93 10.05
CA ASN A 19 2.40 11.89 8.94
C ASN A 19 0.96 12.19 8.49
N SER A 20 -0.05 11.66 9.17
CA SER A 20 -1.48 11.77 8.76
C SER A 20 -1.69 11.33 7.30
N GLY A 21 -0.91 10.35 6.84
CA GLY A 21 -0.71 10.08 5.43
C GLY A 21 -1.71 9.12 4.79
N TRP A 22 -2.81 8.78 5.48
CA TRP A 22 -3.86 7.96 4.89
C TRP A 22 -4.68 8.79 3.89
N ALA A 23 -4.21 8.81 2.65
CA ALA A 23 -4.89 9.40 1.51
C ALA A 23 -4.67 8.48 0.29
N PRO A 24 -5.36 7.33 0.23
CA PRO A 24 -5.19 6.41 -0.87
C PRO A 24 -5.54 7.09 -2.21
N PRO A 25 -4.79 6.82 -3.28
CA PRO A 25 -5.12 7.32 -4.61
C PRO A 25 -6.44 6.72 -5.12
N ASP A 26 -7.15 7.47 -5.95
CA ASP A 26 -8.36 6.99 -6.60
C ASP A 26 -8.09 5.76 -7.50
N PRO A 27 -9.08 4.89 -7.72
CA PRO A 27 -8.91 3.67 -8.52
C PRO A 27 -8.44 3.91 -9.95
N GLU A 28 -8.80 5.04 -10.56
CA GLU A 28 -8.35 5.42 -11.91
C GLU A 28 -6.84 5.71 -11.92
N THR A 29 -6.36 6.47 -10.94
CA THR A 29 -4.94 6.78 -10.76
C THR A 29 -4.09 5.53 -10.55
N LEU A 30 -4.59 4.57 -9.76
CA LEU A 30 -3.91 3.28 -9.56
C LEU A 30 -3.81 2.46 -10.85
N GLN A 31 -4.87 2.46 -11.65
CA GLN A 31 -4.88 1.76 -12.94
C GLN A 31 -3.89 2.37 -13.93
N ASP A 32 -3.79 3.70 -13.97
CA ASP A 32 -2.85 4.42 -14.82
C ASP A 32 -1.40 4.03 -14.48
N TRP A 33 -1.03 4.11 -13.20
CA TRP A 33 0.32 3.69 -12.76
C TRP A 33 0.59 2.21 -13.03
N ALA A 34 -0.40 1.35 -12.79
CA ALA A 34 -0.27 -0.08 -13.04
C ALA A 34 -0.11 -0.40 -14.53
N ALA A 35 -0.70 0.37 -15.43
CA ALA A 35 -0.50 0.25 -16.88
C ALA A 35 0.95 0.56 -17.29
N GLU A 36 1.64 1.42 -16.54
CA GLU A 36 3.07 1.69 -16.68
C GLU A 36 3.96 0.68 -15.93
N GLY A 37 3.38 -0.32 -15.25
CA GLY A 37 4.11 -1.30 -14.44
C GLY A 37 4.65 -0.74 -13.12
N SER A 38 4.08 0.38 -12.66
CA SER A 38 4.56 1.14 -11.52
C SER A 38 3.44 1.41 -10.49
N CYS A 39 3.81 1.96 -9.34
CA CYS A 39 2.91 2.48 -8.32
C CYS A 39 3.68 3.53 -7.49
N ARG A 40 3.00 4.16 -6.54
CA ARG A 40 3.64 5.01 -5.53
C ARG A 40 3.52 4.41 -4.14
N ALA A 41 4.50 4.70 -3.30
CA ALA A 41 4.37 4.56 -1.85
C ALA A 41 3.74 5.84 -1.24
N PRO A 42 3.27 5.82 0.02
CA PRO A 42 2.65 6.97 0.66
C PRO A 42 3.53 8.23 0.82
N ASP A 43 4.84 8.06 0.79
CA ASP A 43 5.84 9.13 0.74
C ASP A 43 6.12 9.63 -0.68
N GLU A 44 5.25 9.29 -1.64
CA GLU A 44 5.31 9.66 -3.05
C GLU A 44 6.43 9.01 -3.87
N CYS A 45 7.23 8.11 -3.29
CA CYS A 45 8.26 7.38 -4.03
C CYS A 45 7.65 6.49 -5.11
N TRP A 46 8.24 6.52 -6.32
CA TRP A 46 7.91 5.60 -7.41
C TRP A 46 8.54 4.24 -7.18
N VAL A 47 7.74 3.19 -7.30
CA VAL A 47 8.13 1.81 -7.03
C VAL A 47 7.43 0.86 -8.00
N ALA A 48 7.89 -0.39 -8.10
CA ALA A 48 7.13 -1.43 -8.80
C ALA A 48 5.70 -1.55 -8.21
N VAL A 49 4.75 -2.04 -9.00
CA VAL A 49 3.33 -2.18 -8.59
C VAL A 49 3.19 -2.77 -7.19
N ARG A 50 3.89 -3.87 -6.90
CA ARG A 50 3.99 -4.48 -5.56
C ARG A 50 5.38 -4.32 -4.96
N GLY A 51 5.86 -3.09 -4.94
CA GLY A 51 7.21 -2.72 -4.52
C GLY A 51 7.29 -2.15 -3.11
N THR A 52 8.52 -1.95 -2.65
CA THR A 52 8.88 -1.22 -1.44
C THR A 52 9.86 -0.11 -1.83
N CYS A 53 9.68 1.11 -1.33
CA CYS A 53 10.58 2.23 -1.63
C CYS A 53 11.88 2.13 -0.81
N GLU A 54 12.87 2.98 -1.13
CA GLU A 54 14.14 3.04 -0.40
C GLU A 54 13.99 3.41 1.09
N HIS A 55 12.92 4.13 1.44
CA HIS A 55 12.58 4.45 2.83
C HIS A 55 11.91 3.29 3.58
N GLY A 56 11.63 2.18 2.88
CA GLY A 56 11.04 0.97 3.43
C GLY A 56 9.51 0.96 3.47
N LEU A 57 8.84 1.89 2.78
CA LEU A 57 7.37 1.92 2.72
C LEU A 57 6.86 1.05 1.56
N ALA A 58 5.77 0.33 1.81
CA ALA A 58 5.06 -0.42 0.80
C ALA A 58 4.35 0.49 -0.22
N SER A 59 4.29 0.04 -1.47
CA SER A 59 3.41 0.61 -2.52
C SER A 59 1.95 0.66 -2.09
N TRP A 60 1.18 1.61 -2.63
CA TRP A 60 -0.27 1.70 -2.41
C TRP A 60 -1.02 0.42 -2.81
N GLN A 61 -0.58 -0.28 -3.86
CA GLN A 61 -1.20 -1.56 -4.22
C GLN A 61 -1.07 -2.59 -3.09
N LEU A 62 0.10 -2.72 -2.45
CA LEU A 62 0.26 -3.65 -1.32
C LEU A 62 -0.61 -3.26 -0.12
N VAL A 63 -0.70 -1.95 0.17
CA VAL A 63 -1.56 -1.43 1.26
C VAL A 63 -3.03 -1.79 1.01
N LEU A 64 -3.51 -1.59 -0.22
CA LEU A 64 -4.88 -1.87 -0.60
C LEU A 64 -5.18 -3.37 -0.73
N ASP A 65 -4.21 -4.17 -1.19
CA ASP A 65 -4.31 -5.64 -1.21
C ASP A 65 -4.50 -6.18 0.23
N GLU A 66 -3.74 -5.65 1.21
CA GLU A 66 -3.89 -6.05 2.62
C GLU A 66 -5.22 -5.57 3.22
N LEU A 67 -5.65 -4.33 2.92
CA LEU A 67 -6.96 -3.84 3.36
C LEU A 67 -8.10 -4.72 2.82
N ALA A 68 -8.08 -5.05 1.53
CA ALA A 68 -9.07 -5.94 0.93
C ALA A 68 -9.05 -7.35 1.58
N ALA A 69 -7.86 -7.87 1.91
CA ALA A 69 -7.73 -9.14 2.62
C ALA A 69 -8.27 -9.06 4.06
N LEU A 70 -8.11 -7.94 4.77
CA LEU A 70 -8.70 -7.72 6.10
C LEU A 70 -10.23 -7.63 6.02
N ASP A 71 -10.77 -6.88 5.06
CA ASP A 71 -12.22 -6.76 4.85
C ASP A 71 -12.86 -8.11 4.51
N ALA A 72 -12.21 -8.91 3.67
CA ALA A 72 -12.68 -10.25 3.33
C ALA A 72 -12.64 -11.22 4.53
N ARG A 73 -11.78 -10.96 5.53
CA ARG A 73 -11.70 -11.74 6.78
C ARG A 73 -12.74 -11.29 7.82
N ARG A 74 -13.35 -10.11 7.67
CA ARG A 74 -14.36 -9.61 8.60
C ARG A 74 -15.64 -10.45 8.47
N PRO A 75 -16.14 -11.06 9.56
CA PRO A 75 -17.42 -11.77 9.52
C PRO A 75 -18.55 -10.78 9.21
N PRO A 76 -19.64 -11.21 8.55
CA PRO A 76 -20.67 -10.31 8.04
C PRO A 76 -21.46 -9.51 9.09
N ASP A 77 -21.25 -9.70 10.40
CA ASP A 77 -22.06 -9.08 11.47
C ASP A 77 -21.27 -8.77 12.77
N ALA A 78 -19.98 -8.40 12.69
CA ALA A 78 -19.21 -7.94 13.87
C ALA A 78 -19.35 -6.44 14.16
#